data_AF-A0A971Q421-F1
#
_entry.id   AF-A0A971Q421-F1
#
_cell.length_a   1.000
_cell.length_b   1.000
_cell.length_c   1.000
_cell.angle_alpha   90.00
_cell.angle_beta   90.00
_cell.angle_gamma   90.00
#
_symmetry.space_group_name_H-M   'P 1'
#
loop_
_entity.id
_entity.type
_entity.pdbx_description
1 polymer ?
#
loop_
_entity_poly.entity_id
_entity_poly.type
_entity_poly.pdbx_seq_one_letter_code
_entity_poly.pdbx_strand_id
1 'polypeptide(L)'
;MARRKLRKFWARPANKFLASLVAFVLCSWLVYQGLSWAVGPMPADQGARRLELADGGDYDTLVVERVPLASRSEAPAAPVTGGLPLLAADPAPSAAEPAPSETKTPEPLEAKAAAALAEAEQLIRSRKTVKARSLLNEFLTANGYDEPNTAVERLALELGEQSILTPGLAPDDHLCYPYTVKSGDLLMRIANPCHVPYRFICRINGIADPRQLRVDQRLKLVRGPINAVVVKHKFMMYMYLQDAVFARYAVGLGKNDKTPTGTWLVEDCVKNPAYTDPDTGKLYAGADPENPTGGYWVRLKGLTGEAVGKSGFGIHGTIEPESIGKMMSKGCVRLHKKDIAEVFDMLESGASKITVLP
;
A
#
# COMPACT_ATOMS: atom_id res chain seq x y z
N MET A 1 -38.76 -28.30 -77.59
CA MET A 1 -38.23 -26.95 -77.89
C MET A 1 -36.94 -26.79 -77.11
N ALA A 2 -35.79 -27.02 -77.75
CA ALA A 2 -34.87 -25.96 -78.21
C ALA A 2 -34.32 -25.11 -77.04
N ARG A 3 -33.02 -24.96 -76.79
CA ARG A 3 -31.78 -25.23 -77.53
C ARG A 3 -30.61 -24.87 -76.57
N ARG A 4 -29.50 -25.65 -76.64
CA ARG A 4 -28.08 -25.19 -76.60
C ARG A 4 -27.53 -24.57 -75.30
N LYS A 5 -26.26 -24.67 -74.90
CA LYS A 5 -24.97 -25.30 -75.32
C LYS A 5 -23.98 -24.95 -74.16
N LEU A 6 -23.18 -25.84 -73.56
CA LEU A 6 -21.83 -26.29 -73.99
C LEU A 6 -20.92 -25.11 -74.45
N ARG A 7 -19.82 -24.73 -73.77
CA ARG A 7 -18.49 -25.41 -73.70
C ARG A 7 -17.52 -24.53 -72.86
N LYS A 8 -16.74 -25.12 -71.93
CA LYS A 8 -15.29 -25.45 -71.99
C LYS A 8 -14.34 -24.28 -72.35
N PHE A 9 -13.35 -23.98 -71.50
CA PHE A 9 -11.95 -24.45 -71.61
C PHE A 9 -11.04 -23.83 -70.51
N TRP A 10 -10.17 -24.66 -69.93
CA TRP A 10 -8.76 -24.48 -69.49
C TRP A 10 -8.21 -23.07 -69.19
N ALA A 11 -7.20 -22.85 -68.34
CA ALA A 11 -6.47 -23.59 -67.34
C ALA A 11 -5.50 -22.56 -66.70
N ARG A 12 -5.11 -22.83 -65.46
CA ARG A 12 -3.95 -22.28 -64.72
C ARG A 12 -2.65 -22.28 -65.57
N PRO A 13 -1.53 -21.60 -65.20
CA PRO A 13 -1.08 -21.45 -63.80
C PRO A 13 -0.30 -20.18 -63.41
N ALA A 14 0.01 -20.18 -62.11
CA ALA A 14 0.88 -19.28 -61.36
C ALA A 14 2.27 -19.08 -61.98
N ASN A 15 2.88 -17.93 -61.68
CA ASN A 15 4.32 -17.79 -61.76
C ASN A 15 4.89 -17.14 -60.48
N LYS A 16 6.12 -17.58 -60.21
CA LYS A 16 6.87 -17.54 -58.97
C LYS A 16 8.08 -16.60 -59.15
N PHE A 17 8.49 -15.96 -58.04
CA PHE A 17 9.88 -15.75 -57.60
C PHE A 17 10.79 -14.60 -58.11
N LEU A 18 11.71 -14.25 -57.19
CA LEU A 18 12.93 -13.42 -57.19
C LEU A 18 12.78 -11.88 -57.06
N ALA A 19 13.63 -11.09 -56.41
CA ALA A 19 14.69 -11.13 -55.36
C ALA A 19 15.70 -9.98 -55.66
N SER A 20 16.38 -9.46 -54.62
CA SER A 20 17.60 -8.60 -54.65
C SER A 20 17.44 -7.12 -55.06
N LEU A 21 18.22 -6.12 -54.60
CA LEU A 21 19.18 -5.88 -53.50
C LEU A 21 19.60 -4.37 -53.63
N VAL A 22 20.12 -3.74 -52.55
CA VAL A 22 21.22 -2.71 -52.51
C VAL A 22 20.94 -1.18 -52.56
N ALA A 23 21.32 -0.54 -51.42
CA ALA A 23 22.07 0.74 -51.21
C ALA A 23 21.37 2.12 -51.40
N PHE A 24 21.68 3.23 -50.68
CA PHE A 24 22.78 3.61 -49.76
C PHE A 24 22.46 4.99 -49.07
N VAL A 25 22.93 5.18 -47.81
CA VAL A 25 23.65 6.39 -47.25
C VAL A 25 22.87 7.68 -46.87
N LEU A 26 23.11 8.45 -45.78
CA LEU A 26 24.12 8.65 -44.69
C LEU A 26 23.42 9.35 -43.49
N CYS A 27 23.80 9.25 -42.20
CA CYS A 27 25.00 9.87 -41.61
C CYS A 27 25.32 9.35 -40.16
N SER A 28 26.53 8.75 -40.02
CA SER A 28 27.62 8.74 -39.00
C SER A 28 27.35 9.00 -37.48
N TRP A 29 27.78 8.19 -36.46
CA TRP A 29 29.11 7.67 -36.00
C TRP A 29 30.06 8.79 -35.52
N LEU A 30 30.59 8.93 -34.29
CA LEU A 30 31.39 8.10 -33.34
C LEU A 30 31.42 8.83 -31.95
N VAL A 31 31.69 8.25 -30.77
CA VAL A 31 32.94 7.63 -30.29
C VAL A 31 32.67 6.63 -29.14
N TYR A 32 33.47 5.57 -29.15
CA TYR A 32 33.50 4.38 -28.30
C TYR A 32 34.71 4.44 -27.33
N GLN A 33 34.52 4.09 -26.05
CA GLN A 33 35.47 3.42 -25.13
C GLN A 33 34.56 2.85 -24.01
N GLY A 34 34.49 1.57 -23.65
CA GLY A 34 35.44 0.47 -23.76
C GLY A 34 35.91 0.06 -22.37
N LEU A 35 35.09 -0.67 -21.59
CA LEU A 35 35.55 -1.44 -20.43
C LEU A 35 34.57 -2.59 -20.09
N SER A 36 34.96 -3.80 -20.52
CA SER A 36 34.40 -5.07 -20.07
C SER A 36 34.97 -5.43 -18.70
N TRP A 37 34.14 -5.93 -17.78
CA TRP A 37 34.62 -6.77 -16.68
C TRP A 37 34.15 -8.20 -16.91
N ALA A 38 35.13 -9.09 -16.99
CA ALA A 38 34.95 -10.52 -17.10
C ALA A 38 34.49 -11.10 -15.76
N VAL A 39 33.53 -12.01 -15.81
CA VAL A 39 33.11 -12.85 -14.70
C VAL A 39 34.11 -14.00 -14.57
N GLY A 40 34.92 -13.98 -13.52
CA GLY A 40 35.72 -15.12 -13.08
C GLY A 40 34.94 -15.98 -12.07
N PRO A 41 35.16 -17.31 -12.02
CA PRO A 41 34.42 -18.19 -11.12
C PRO A 41 34.88 -18.02 -9.67
N MET A 42 33.91 -17.94 -8.75
CA MET A 42 34.13 -17.95 -7.30
C MET A 42 34.54 -19.35 -6.81
N PRO A 43 35.47 -19.46 -5.84
CA PRO A 43 35.92 -20.75 -5.33
C PRO A 43 34.85 -21.42 -4.47
N ALA A 44 34.73 -22.73 -4.61
CA ALA A 44 34.02 -23.60 -3.68
C ALA A 44 34.90 -23.83 -2.46
N ASP A 45 34.41 -23.46 -1.26
CA ASP A 45 34.80 -24.20 -0.06
C ASP A 45 33.76 -24.19 1.09
N GLN A 46 33.53 -25.42 1.55
CA GLN A 46 33.05 -25.95 2.83
C GLN A 46 32.26 -25.07 3.81
N GLY A 47 31.00 -25.47 4.01
CA GLY A 47 30.20 -25.04 5.17
C GLY A 47 28.73 -25.42 5.13
N ALA A 48 28.32 -26.51 4.45
CA ALA A 48 26.93 -26.95 4.47
C ALA A 48 26.61 -27.59 5.83
N ARG A 49 26.17 -26.78 6.80
CA ARG A 49 25.40 -27.29 7.93
C ARG A 49 23.94 -27.42 7.50
N ARG A 50 23.48 -28.68 7.41
CA ARG A 50 22.08 -29.06 7.32
C ARG A 50 21.34 -28.42 8.50
N LEU A 51 20.52 -27.40 8.24
CA LEU A 51 19.50 -26.94 9.18
C LEU A 51 18.35 -27.94 9.11
N GLU A 52 18.33 -28.89 10.04
CA GLU A 52 17.13 -29.69 10.31
C GLU A 52 16.07 -28.75 10.90
N LEU A 53 14.92 -28.67 10.21
CA LEU A 53 13.73 -28.02 10.72
C LEU A 53 13.21 -28.87 11.87
N ALA A 54 13.21 -28.32 13.08
CA ALA A 54 12.50 -28.92 14.20
C ALA A 54 11.00 -28.93 13.88
N ASP A 55 10.38 -30.10 13.99
CA ASP A 55 8.93 -30.27 13.84
C ASP A 55 8.18 -29.32 14.77
N GLY A 56 7.26 -28.54 14.20
CA GLY A 56 6.24 -27.79 14.96
C GLY A 56 6.53 -26.32 15.30
N GLY A 57 7.61 -25.70 14.78
CA GLY A 57 7.91 -24.29 15.03
C GLY A 57 7.00 -23.29 14.29
N ASP A 58 6.43 -22.33 15.02
CA ASP A 58 5.76 -21.15 14.47
C ASP A 58 6.76 -20.30 13.68
N TYR A 59 6.41 -19.95 12.45
CA TYR A 59 7.24 -19.19 11.49
C TYR A 59 7.54 -17.75 11.94
N ASP A 60 7.02 -17.31 13.09
CA ASP A 60 7.22 -15.99 13.69
C ASP A 60 8.55 -15.83 14.46
N THR A 61 9.39 -16.88 14.56
CA THR A 61 10.68 -16.82 15.26
C THR A 61 11.87 -16.78 14.33
N LEU A 62 12.12 -15.63 13.69
CA LEU A 62 13.42 -15.28 13.12
C LEU A 62 13.99 -14.10 13.90
N VAL A 63 14.87 -14.40 14.85
CA VAL A 63 15.62 -13.40 15.62
C VAL A 63 16.70 -12.81 14.72
N VAL A 64 16.54 -11.55 14.31
CA VAL A 64 17.63 -10.76 13.70
C VAL A 64 18.40 -10.08 14.82
N GLU A 65 19.62 -10.55 15.07
CA GLU A 65 20.54 -9.99 16.06
C GLU A 65 20.95 -8.56 15.66
N ARG A 66 20.75 -7.57 16.55
CA ARG A 66 20.99 -6.14 16.27
C ARG A 66 22.47 -5.77 16.49
N VAL A 67 23.05 -5.04 15.53
CA VAL A 67 24.33 -4.32 15.69
C VAL A 67 24.07 -2.92 16.29
N PRO A 68 24.80 -2.46 17.33
CA PRO A 68 24.58 -1.16 17.93
C PRO A 68 25.15 0.01 17.09
N LEU A 69 24.37 1.10 16.96
CA LEU A 69 24.81 2.35 16.34
C LEU A 69 25.66 3.17 17.33
N ALA A 70 26.83 3.61 16.89
CA ALA A 70 27.70 4.53 17.61
C ALA A 70 27.20 5.99 17.50
N SER A 71 27.33 6.71 18.62
CA SER A 71 27.04 8.13 18.82
C SER A 71 27.91 9.06 17.96
N ARG A 72 27.34 10.15 17.42
CA ARG A 72 28.11 11.30 16.95
C ARG A 72 27.59 12.62 17.53
N SER A 73 28.59 13.44 17.85
CA SER A 73 28.63 14.70 18.59
C SER A 73 28.05 15.89 17.83
N GLU A 74 27.59 16.84 18.63
CA GLU A 74 27.02 18.16 18.35
C GLU A 74 28.10 19.27 18.26
N ALA A 75 27.77 20.41 17.60
CA ALA A 75 28.20 21.82 17.85
C ALA A 75 28.23 22.69 16.54
N PRO A 76 28.28 24.05 16.60
CA PRO A 76 27.38 25.01 17.25
C PRO A 76 26.96 26.19 16.31
N ALA A 77 26.23 27.19 16.84
CA ALA A 77 25.60 28.32 16.13
C ALA A 77 26.21 29.72 16.41
N ALA A 78 25.74 30.72 15.62
CA ALA A 78 25.72 32.19 15.78
C ALA A 78 26.87 33.02 15.11
N PRO A 79 26.74 34.36 14.83
CA PRO A 79 25.68 35.32 15.22
C PRO A 79 25.18 36.31 14.13
N VAL A 80 24.34 37.26 14.57
CA VAL A 80 23.59 38.33 13.86
C VAL A 80 24.29 39.68 13.99
N THR A 81 24.27 40.56 12.97
CA THR A 81 24.43 42.04 13.08
C THR A 81 23.80 42.77 11.89
N GLY A 82 23.11 43.90 12.13
CA GLY A 82 22.41 44.73 11.13
C GLY A 82 23.12 46.04 10.73
N GLY A 83 22.47 46.84 9.86
CA GLY A 83 22.82 48.23 9.55
C GLY A 83 22.45 48.73 8.14
N LEU A 84 21.55 49.73 8.08
CA LEU A 84 21.00 50.54 6.96
C LEU A 84 22.08 51.45 6.26
N PRO A 85 21.87 52.11 5.07
CA PRO A 85 20.72 52.98 4.77
C PRO A 85 20.20 53.14 3.32
N LEU A 86 19.11 53.92 3.30
CA LEU A 86 18.18 54.43 2.30
C LEU A 86 18.80 55.20 1.11
N LEU A 87 18.31 54.99 -0.12
CA LEU A 87 18.29 55.98 -1.21
C LEU A 87 17.06 55.73 -2.12
N ALA A 88 16.22 56.76 -2.22
CA ALA A 88 15.18 56.98 -3.25
C ALA A 88 15.85 57.17 -4.64
N ALA A 89 15.23 57.16 -5.81
CA ALA A 89 13.94 56.79 -6.39
C ALA A 89 14.12 56.96 -7.92
N ASP A 90 13.38 56.25 -8.78
CA ASP A 90 12.75 56.83 -9.98
C ASP A 90 11.77 55.85 -10.67
N PRO A 91 10.69 56.33 -11.32
CA PRO A 91 9.55 55.51 -11.72
C PRO A 91 9.57 55.13 -13.21
N ALA A 92 9.09 53.94 -13.56
CA ALA A 92 8.74 53.53 -14.92
C ALA A 92 7.68 52.39 -14.87
N PRO A 93 6.97 52.07 -15.96
CA PRO A 93 5.59 52.48 -16.20
C PRO A 93 4.57 51.36 -15.95
N SER A 94 3.32 51.81 -15.79
CA SER A 94 2.08 51.02 -15.75
C SER A 94 2.08 49.82 -16.71
N ALA A 95 2.13 48.61 -16.15
CA ALA A 95 1.79 47.38 -16.83
C ALA A 95 0.34 47.02 -16.50
N ALA A 96 -0.45 46.83 -17.55
CA ALA A 96 -1.87 46.54 -17.50
C ALA A 96 -2.22 45.36 -16.57
N GLU A 97 -3.29 45.53 -15.80
CA GLU A 97 -3.93 44.46 -15.03
C GLU A 97 -4.25 43.26 -15.94
N PRO A 98 -3.89 42.03 -15.55
CA PRO A 98 -4.50 40.86 -16.15
C PRO A 98 -5.99 40.87 -15.80
N ALA A 99 -6.82 40.67 -16.84
CA ALA A 99 -8.26 40.54 -16.70
C ALA A 99 -8.63 39.56 -15.57
N PRO A 100 -9.67 39.85 -14.78
CA PRO A 100 -10.09 38.97 -13.70
C PRO A 100 -10.45 37.60 -14.29
N SER A 101 -9.67 36.59 -13.92
CA SER A 101 -10.07 35.20 -14.14
C SER A 101 -11.42 35.02 -13.47
N GLU A 102 -12.41 34.58 -14.23
CA GLU A 102 -13.75 34.25 -13.75
C GLU A 102 -13.63 33.28 -12.58
N THR A 103 -13.82 33.80 -11.37
CA THR A 103 -13.93 33.00 -10.16
C THR A 103 -15.25 32.23 -10.24
N LYS A 104 -15.22 31.01 -10.79
CA LYS A 104 -16.33 30.07 -10.61
C LYS A 104 -16.52 29.89 -9.11
N THR A 105 -17.66 30.32 -8.59
CA THR A 105 -18.10 30.02 -7.23
C THR A 105 -17.86 28.53 -6.98
N PRO A 106 -17.12 28.13 -5.92
CA PRO A 106 -16.85 26.73 -5.68
C PRO A 106 -18.17 25.98 -5.51
N GLU A 107 -18.38 24.97 -6.35
CA GLU A 107 -19.56 24.12 -6.30
C GLU A 107 -19.67 23.50 -4.90
N PRO A 108 -20.88 23.47 -4.29
CA PRO A 108 -21.08 22.91 -2.96
C PRO A 108 -20.56 21.46 -2.87
N LEU A 109 -19.86 21.12 -1.78
CA LEU A 109 -19.27 19.79 -1.60
C LEU A 109 -20.31 18.66 -1.73
N GLU A 110 -21.54 18.91 -1.26
CA GLU A 110 -22.67 17.99 -1.41
C GLU A 110 -23.01 17.69 -2.88
N ALA A 111 -23.04 18.73 -3.74
CA ALA A 111 -23.26 18.54 -5.17
C ALA A 111 -22.12 17.75 -5.83
N LYS A 112 -20.87 18.00 -5.42
CA LYS A 112 -19.71 17.22 -5.88
C LYS A 112 -19.79 15.74 -5.47
N ALA A 113 -20.17 15.47 -4.21
CA ALA A 113 -20.34 14.10 -3.71
C ALA A 113 -21.45 13.37 -4.49
N ALA A 114 -22.59 14.02 -4.70
CA ALA A 114 -23.70 13.47 -5.48
C ALA A 114 -23.29 13.21 -6.95
N ALA A 115 -22.55 14.12 -7.57
CA ALA A 115 -22.04 13.95 -8.92
C ALA A 115 -21.07 12.75 -9.02
N ALA A 116 -20.13 12.63 -8.08
CA ALA A 116 -19.18 11.52 -8.02
C ALA A 116 -19.89 10.17 -7.89
N LEU A 117 -20.93 10.08 -7.05
CA LEU A 117 -21.75 8.88 -6.91
C LEU A 117 -22.50 8.54 -8.19
N ALA A 118 -23.16 9.51 -8.81
CA ALA A 118 -23.91 9.30 -10.04
C ALA A 118 -23.00 8.81 -11.17
N GLU A 119 -21.79 9.36 -11.29
CA GLU A 119 -20.80 8.90 -12.27
C GLU A 119 -20.29 7.49 -11.95
N ALA A 120 -19.96 7.21 -10.69
CA ALA A 120 -19.53 5.88 -10.26
C ALA A 120 -20.60 4.81 -10.56
N GLU A 121 -21.87 5.10 -10.32
CA GLU A 121 -22.98 4.19 -10.64
C GLU A 121 -23.10 3.93 -12.16
N GLN A 122 -22.90 4.94 -13.00
CA GLN A 122 -22.88 4.77 -14.45
C GLN A 122 -21.71 3.88 -14.89
N LEU A 123 -20.53 4.07 -14.29
CA LEU A 123 -19.35 3.24 -14.53
C LEU A 123 -19.60 1.78 -14.11
N ILE A 124 -20.20 1.56 -12.93
CA ILE A 124 -20.58 0.22 -12.44
C ILE A 124 -21.57 -0.44 -13.41
N ARG A 125 -22.64 0.27 -13.83
CA ARG A 125 -23.61 -0.22 -14.83
C ARG A 125 -22.93 -0.59 -16.15
N SER A 126 -21.87 0.12 -16.51
CA SER A 126 -21.05 -0.13 -17.71
C SER A 126 -19.94 -1.16 -17.49
N ARG A 127 -19.95 -1.90 -16.37
CA ARG A 127 -18.92 -2.90 -15.96
C ARG A 127 -17.50 -2.33 -15.82
N LYS A 128 -17.36 -1.01 -15.59
CA LYS A 128 -16.08 -0.31 -15.37
C LYS A 128 -15.82 -0.08 -13.87
N THR A 129 -15.89 -1.15 -13.07
CA THR A 129 -15.82 -1.07 -11.60
C THR A 129 -14.50 -0.52 -11.07
N VAL A 130 -13.36 -0.85 -11.70
CA VAL A 130 -12.04 -0.31 -11.32
C VAL A 130 -11.98 1.22 -11.49
N LYS A 131 -12.60 1.75 -12.55
CA LYS A 131 -12.69 3.20 -12.77
C LYS A 131 -13.60 3.86 -11.74
N ALA A 132 -14.74 3.25 -11.43
CA ALA A 132 -15.62 3.73 -10.35
C ALA A 132 -14.87 3.76 -9.01
N ARG A 133 -14.14 2.70 -8.67
CA ARG A 133 -13.31 2.63 -7.46
C ARG A 133 -12.29 3.77 -7.43
N SER A 134 -11.58 3.99 -8.53
CA SER A 134 -10.54 5.03 -8.62
C SER A 134 -11.14 6.43 -8.43
N LEU A 135 -12.25 6.73 -9.10
CA LEU A 135 -12.97 8.00 -8.99
C LEU A 135 -13.39 8.30 -7.55
N LEU A 136 -13.98 7.32 -6.86
CA LEU A 136 -14.44 7.51 -5.48
C LEU A 136 -13.27 7.68 -4.50
N ASN A 137 -12.14 6.98 -4.72
CA ASN A 137 -10.96 7.13 -3.87
C ASN A 137 -10.24 8.47 -4.09
N GLU A 138 -10.18 8.95 -5.33
CA GLU A 138 -9.69 10.30 -5.64
C GLU A 138 -10.55 11.36 -4.94
N PHE A 139 -11.87 11.20 -5.00
CA PHE A 139 -12.80 12.07 -4.29
C PHE A 139 -12.56 12.07 -2.77
N LEU A 140 -12.44 10.89 -2.13
CA LEU A 140 -12.21 10.79 -0.68
C LEU A 140 -10.85 11.35 -0.27
N THR A 141 -9.82 11.16 -1.10
CA THR A 141 -8.48 11.71 -0.83
C THR A 141 -8.51 13.23 -0.84
N ALA A 142 -9.28 13.83 -1.74
CA ALA A 142 -9.39 15.28 -1.86
C ALA A 142 -10.31 15.92 -0.81
N ASN A 143 -11.36 15.21 -0.37
CA ASN A 143 -12.45 15.80 0.41
C ASN A 143 -12.64 15.19 1.82
N GLY A 144 -11.87 14.18 2.19
CA GLY A 144 -11.98 13.49 3.48
C GLY A 144 -13.21 12.58 3.59
N TYR A 145 -13.46 12.10 4.81
CA TYR A 145 -14.50 11.08 5.08
C TYR A 145 -15.75 11.65 5.75
N ASP A 146 -15.76 12.92 6.12
CA ASP A 146 -16.89 13.52 6.84
C ASP A 146 -18.10 13.73 5.94
N GLU A 147 -19.26 13.98 6.56
CA GLU A 147 -20.45 14.38 5.82
C GLU A 147 -20.12 15.58 4.91
N PRO A 148 -20.56 15.58 3.64
CA PRO A 148 -21.57 14.70 3.02
C PRO A 148 -20.99 13.42 2.34
N ASN A 149 -19.74 13.06 2.59
CA ASN A 149 -19.02 12.04 1.82
C ASN A 149 -19.32 10.60 2.28
N THR A 150 -20.17 10.39 3.28
CA THR A 150 -20.46 9.06 3.85
C THR A 150 -20.95 8.04 2.81
N ALA A 151 -21.74 8.47 1.83
CA ALA A 151 -22.19 7.61 0.74
C ALA A 151 -21.05 7.25 -0.23
N VAL A 152 -20.15 8.19 -0.51
CA VAL A 152 -18.92 7.96 -1.29
C VAL A 152 -18.00 6.99 -0.56
N GLU A 153 -17.77 7.20 0.75
CA GLU A 153 -16.99 6.32 1.63
C GLU A 153 -17.51 4.87 1.53
N ARG A 154 -18.82 4.69 1.68
CA ARG A 154 -19.45 3.37 1.66
C ARG A 154 -19.25 2.65 0.33
N LEU A 155 -19.52 3.32 -0.78
CA LEU A 155 -19.39 2.70 -2.10
C LEU A 155 -17.92 2.41 -2.46
N ALA A 156 -17.00 3.30 -2.06
CA ALA A 156 -15.57 3.05 -2.24
C ALA A 156 -15.10 1.81 -1.48
N LEU A 157 -15.54 1.65 -0.23
CA LEU A 157 -15.26 0.46 0.60
C LEU A 157 -15.83 -0.82 -0.03
N GLU A 158 -17.08 -0.79 -0.50
CA GLU A 158 -17.72 -1.94 -1.14
C GLU A 158 -16.95 -2.39 -2.39
N LEU A 159 -16.61 -1.45 -3.27
CA LEU A 159 -15.82 -1.76 -4.47
C LEU A 159 -14.40 -2.22 -4.11
N GLY A 160 -13.79 -1.64 -3.08
CA GLY A 160 -12.49 -2.05 -2.56
C GLY A 160 -12.50 -3.47 -2.03
N GLU A 161 -13.44 -3.80 -1.15
CA GLU A 161 -13.63 -5.15 -0.60
C GLU A 161 -13.83 -6.17 -1.74
N GLN A 162 -14.75 -5.89 -2.66
CA GLN A 162 -15.03 -6.80 -3.78
C GLN A 162 -13.80 -7.00 -4.67
N SER A 163 -13.06 -5.93 -4.98
CA SER A 163 -11.93 -5.99 -5.92
C SER A 163 -10.62 -6.43 -5.29
N ILE A 164 -10.42 -6.28 -3.97
CA ILE A 164 -9.14 -6.56 -3.28
C ILE A 164 -9.25 -7.80 -2.40
N LEU A 165 -10.30 -7.94 -1.59
CA LEU A 165 -10.42 -8.99 -0.59
C LEU A 165 -10.99 -10.32 -1.13
N THR A 166 -11.39 -10.36 -2.40
CA THR A 166 -11.85 -11.60 -3.06
C THR A 166 -10.78 -12.15 -4.01
N PRO A 167 -10.80 -13.46 -4.34
CA PRO A 167 -9.86 -14.05 -5.31
C PRO A 167 -10.03 -13.52 -6.75
N GLY A 168 -11.12 -12.81 -7.04
CA GLY A 168 -11.41 -12.27 -8.38
C GLY A 168 -10.37 -11.24 -8.84
N LEU A 169 -10.10 -11.26 -10.14
CA LEU A 169 -9.24 -10.29 -10.82
C LEU A 169 -10.05 -9.53 -11.86
N ALA A 170 -10.06 -8.20 -11.75
CA ALA A 170 -10.55 -7.34 -12.80
C ALA A 170 -9.42 -7.12 -13.84
N PRO A 171 -9.67 -7.26 -15.16
CA PRO A 171 -8.63 -7.17 -16.19
C PRO A 171 -7.83 -5.86 -16.19
N ASP A 172 -8.47 -4.76 -15.82
CA ASP A 172 -7.89 -3.41 -15.82
C ASP A 172 -7.37 -2.98 -14.43
N ASP A 173 -7.36 -3.89 -13.45
CA ASP A 173 -6.91 -3.58 -12.09
C ASP A 173 -5.38 -3.65 -12.00
N HIS A 174 -4.74 -2.51 -11.77
CA HIS A 174 -3.29 -2.43 -11.62
C HIS A 174 -2.82 -2.83 -10.22
N LEU A 175 -3.71 -2.86 -9.22
CA LEU A 175 -3.37 -3.22 -7.85
C LEU A 175 -3.21 -4.73 -7.66
N CYS A 176 -3.84 -5.52 -8.51
CA CYS A 176 -3.88 -6.97 -8.39
C CYS A 176 -3.38 -7.63 -9.68
N TYR A 177 -2.73 -8.79 -9.58
CA TYR A 177 -2.25 -9.50 -10.76
C TYR A 177 -2.26 -11.02 -10.54
N PRO A 178 -2.43 -11.82 -11.61
CA PRO A 178 -2.42 -13.27 -11.50
C PRO A 178 -1.00 -13.81 -11.32
N TYR A 179 -0.89 -14.90 -10.56
CA TYR A 179 0.31 -15.71 -10.45
C TYR A 179 -0.05 -17.19 -10.57
N THR A 180 0.80 -17.97 -11.23
CA THR A 180 0.64 -19.42 -11.32
C THR A 180 1.77 -20.08 -10.54
N VAL A 181 1.41 -20.85 -9.52
CA VAL A 181 2.36 -21.52 -8.62
C VAL A 181 3.20 -22.51 -9.41
N LYS A 182 4.52 -22.43 -9.21
CA LYS A 182 5.53 -23.29 -9.81
C LYS A 182 6.03 -24.31 -8.79
N SER A 183 6.63 -25.39 -9.29
CA SER A 183 7.30 -26.37 -8.45
C SER A 183 8.40 -25.72 -7.61
N GLY A 184 8.41 -25.98 -6.30
CA GLY A 184 9.38 -25.43 -5.34
C GLY A 184 9.03 -24.04 -4.79
N ASP A 185 7.90 -23.46 -5.17
CA ASP A 185 7.45 -22.19 -4.61
C ASP A 185 7.09 -22.32 -3.13
N LEU A 186 7.42 -21.27 -2.38
CA LEU A 186 6.96 -21.04 -1.02
C LEU A 186 6.16 -19.73 -1.01
N LEU A 187 5.00 -19.70 -0.34
CA LEU A 187 4.14 -18.53 -0.36
C LEU A 187 4.85 -17.26 0.14
N MET A 188 5.73 -17.40 1.14
CA MET A 188 6.57 -16.31 1.65
C MET A 188 7.44 -15.70 0.54
N ARG A 189 8.05 -16.52 -0.32
CA ARG A 189 8.90 -16.05 -1.42
C ARG A 189 8.09 -15.40 -2.53
N ILE A 190 6.87 -15.89 -2.78
CA ILE A 190 5.93 -15.28 -3.71
C ILE A 190 5.46 -13.90 -3.19
N ALA A 191 5.17 -13.80 -1.88
CA ALA A 191 4.63 -12.59 -1.26
C ALA A 191 5.66 -11.48 -1.06
N ASN A 192 6.93 -11.80 -0.78
CA ASN A 192 7.99 -10.81 -0.52
C ASN A 192 8.06 -9.65 -1.56
N PRO A 193 8.11 -9.90 -2.89
CA PRO A 193 8.11 -8.81 -3.88
C PRO A 193 6.79 -8.02 -3.96
N CYS A 194 5.73 -8.50 -3.32
CA CYS A 194 4.44 -7.80 -3.24
C CYS A 194 4.42 -6.73 -2.14
N HIS A 195 5.41 -6.70 -1.24
CA HIS A 195 5.44 -5.80 -0.07
C HIS A 195 4.19 -5.93 0.82
N VAL A 196 3.67 -7.15 0.96
CA VAL A 196 2.58 -7.49 1.88
C VAL A 196 2.89 -8.82 2.55
N PRO A 197 2.34 -9.09 3.75
CA PRO A 197 2.57 -10.36 4.41
C PRO A 197 1.98 -11.52 3.59
N TYR A 198 2.63 -12.67 3.62
CA TYR A 198 2.08 -13.88 2.99
C TYR A 198 0.71 -14.26 3.57
N ARG A 199 0.41 -13.87 4.82
CA ARG A 199 -0.89 -14.07 5.48
C ARG A 199 -2.01 -13.34 4.75
N PHE A 200 -1.75 -12.13 4.24
CA PHE A 200 -2.70 -11.41 3.39
C PHE A 200 -2.96 -12.18 2.09
N ILE A 201 -1.91 -12.69 1.45
CA ILE A 201 -2.05 -13.50 0.23
C ILE A 201 -2.85 -14.77 0.51
N CYS A 202 -2.64 -15.43 1.66
CA CYS A 202 -3.48 -16.55 2.08
C CYS A 202 -4.96 -16.13 2.16
N ARG A 203 -5.24 -15.03 2.85
CA ARG A 203 -6.60 -14.52 3.09
C ARG A 203 -7.35 -14.26 1.80
N ILE A 204 -6.79 -13.49 0.87
CA ILE A 204 -7.49 -13.10 -0.38
C ILE A 204 -7.64 -14.27 -1.37
N ASN A 205 -6.88 -15.36 -1.18
CA ASN A 205 -6.96 -16.57 -2.01
C ASN A 205 -7.67 -17.74 -1.33
N GLY A 206 -8.18 -17.57 -0.10
CA GLY A 206 -8.82 -18.65 0.65
C GLY A 206 -7.89 -19.81 1.00
N ILE A 207 -6.60 -19.56 1.21
CA ILE A 207 -5.61 -20.57 1.60
C ILE A 207 -5.56 -20.66 3.11
N ALA A 208 -6.00 -21.79 3.67
CA ALA A 208 -5.98 -22.02 5.11
C ALA A 208 -4.57 -22.35 5.65
N ASP A 209 -3.76 -23.08 4.88
CA ASP A 209 -2.41 -23.47 5.25
C ASP A 209 -1.43 -23.10 4.13
N PRO A 210 -0.46 -22.21 4.36
CA PRO A 210 0.52 -21.78 3.34
C PRO A 210 1.40 -22.93 2.82
N ARG A 211 1.44 -24.07 3.52
CA ARG A 211 2.20 -25.27 3.12
C ARG A 211 1.49 -26.11 2.06
N GLN A 212 0.21 -25.87 1.81
CA GLN A 212 -0.62 -26.68 0.92
C GLN A 212 -0.77 -26.09 -0.49
N LEU A 213 0.20 -25.28 -0.93
CA LEU A 213 0.25 -24.77 -2.29
C LEU A 213 0.37 -25.91 -3.30
N ARG A 214 -0.42 -25.84 -4.37
CA ARG A 214 -0.37 -26.81 -5.48
C ARG A 214 0.27 -26.17 -6.70
N VAL A 215 1.12 -26.93 -7.40
CA VAL A 215 1.62 -26.53 -8.71
C VAL A 215 0.44 -26.25 -9.65
N ASP A 216 0.59 -25.22 -10.49
CA ASP A 216 -0.44 -24.70 -11.41
C ASP A 216 -1.67 -24.07 -10.73
N GLN A 217 -1.69 -23.99 -9.40
CA GLN A 217 -2.69 -23.20 -8.68
C GLN A 217 -2.58 -21.73 -9.09
N ARG A 218 -3.70 -21.15 -9.50
CA ARG A 218 -3.79 -19.71 -9.78
C ARG A 218 -4.03 -18.95 -8.49
N LEU A 219 -3.18 -17.96 -8.25
CA LEU A 219 -3.27 -17.04 -7.13
C LEU A 219 -3.49 -15.63 -7.65
N LYS A 220 -4.27 -14.86 -6.90
CA LYS A 220 -4.27 -13.41 -6.92
C LYS A 220 -3.13 -12.90 -6.04
N LEU A 221 -2.26 -12.08 -6.60
CA LEU A 221 -1.29 -11.29 -5.86
C LEU A 221 -1.68 -9.81 -5.91
N VAL A 222 -1.11 -9.03 -5.00
CA VAL A 222 -1.34 -7.58 -4.90
C VAL A 222 -0.04 -6.79 -5.00
N ARG A 223 -0.15 -5.50 -5.28
CA ARG A 223 0.97 -4.55 -5.27
C ARG A 223 0.89 -3.67 -4.04
N GLY A 224 1.55 -4.10 -2.96
CA GLY A 224 1.65 -3.34 -1.72
C GLY A 224 2.56 -2.11 -1.81
N PRO A 225 2.85 -1.47 -0.65
CA PRO A 225 2.40 -1.89 0.68
C PRO A 225 0.91 -1.59 0.94
N ILE A 226 0.36 -2.27 1.94
CA ILE A 226 -0.91 -1.86 2.55
C ILE A 226 -0.62 -0.81 3.61
N ASN A 227 -1.32 0.31 3.55
CA ASN A 227 -1.22 1.42 4.50
C ASN A 227 -2.54 1.59 5.26
N ALA A 228 -2.53 2.40 6.31
CA ALA A 228 -3.76 2.77 7.00
C ALA A 228 -3.84 4.26 7.31
N VAL A 229 -5.06 4.76 7.44
CA VAL A 229 -5.37 6.12 7.88
C VAL A 229 -6.27 6.05 9.10
N VAL A 230 -5.84 6.61 10.23
CA VAL A 230 -6.65 6.75 11.43
C VAL A 230 -7.21 8.17 11.46
N VAL A 231 -8.53 8.31 11.52
CA VAL A 231 -9.22 9.59 11.67
C VAL A 231 -9.73 9.69 13.10
N LYS A 232 -9.07 10.52 13.92
CA LYS A 232 -9.25 10.50 15.38
C LYS A 232 -10.67 10.91 15.78
N HIS A 233 -11.21 11.98 15.23
CA HIS A 233 -12.56 12.44 15.55
C HIS A 233 -13.67 11.45 15.11
N LYS A 234 -13.44 10.60 14.09
CA LYS A 234 -14.38 9.53 13.70
C LYS A 234 -14.19 8.22 14.48
N PHE A 235 -13.10 8.08 15.24
CA PHE A 235 -12.68 6.80 15.83
C PHE A 235 -12.63 5.67 14.79
N MET A 236 -12.12 5.95 13.59
CA MET A 236 -12.04 4.99 12.50
C MET A 236 -10.62 4.85 11.97
N MET A 237 -10.24 3.63 11.61
CA MET A 237 -9.05 3.31 10.85
C MET A 237 -9.45 2.73 9.50
N TYR A 238 -8.95 3.29 8.42
CA TYR A 238 -9.19 2.89 7.03
C TYR A 238 -7.96 2.19 6.47
N MET A 239 -8.13 1.03 5.85
CA MET A 239 -7.05 0.27 5.20
C MET A 239 -7.01 0.55 3.71
N TYR A 240 -5.80 0.77 3.21
CA TYR A 240 -5.52 1.18 1.85
C TYR A 240 -4.53 0.24 1.18
N LEU A 241 -4.89 -0.27 0.00
CA LEU A 241 -3.92 -0.85 -0.92
C LEU A 241 -3.55 0.24 -1.90
N GLN A 242 -2.35 0.83 -1.72
CA GLN A 242 -1.96 2.07 -2.39
C GLN A 242 -2.97 3.20 -2.12
N ASP A 243 -3.74 3.61 -3.13
CA ASP A 243 -4.73 4.68 -3.11
C ASP A 243 -6.17 4.17 -2.88
N ALA A 244 -6.37 2.86 -2.81
CA ALA A 244 -7.69 2.27 -2.73
C ALA A 244 -8.07 1.79 -1.34
N VAL A 245 -9.09 2.41 -0.75
CA VAL A 245 -9.70 1.95 0.49
C VAL A 245 -10.42 0.62 0.27
N PHE A 246 -10.25 -0.33 1.19
CA PHE A 246 -10.88 -1.66 1.06
C PHE A 246 -11.40 -2.25 2.38
N ALA A 247 -11.04 -1.68 3.53
CA ALA A 247 -11.56 -2.07 4.82
C ALA A 247 -11.54 -0.88 5.77
N ARG A 248 -12.37 -0.94 6.81
CA ARG A 248 -12.34 0.02 7.93
C ARG A 248 -12.67 -0.66 9.24
N TYR A 249 -12.12 -0.11 10.32
CA TYR A 249 -12.25 -0.65 11.68
C TYR A 249 -12.49 0.48 12.68
N ALA A 250 -13.41 0.25 13.63
CA ALA A 250 -13.58 1.16 14.76
C ALA A 250 -12.38 1.04 15.69
N VAL A 251 -11.89 2.18 16.20
CA VAL A 251 -10.70 2.22 17.07
C VAL A 251 -10.95 2.89 18.41
N GLY A 252 -10.19 2.47 19.42
CA GLY A 252 -10.02 3.22 20.66
C GLY A 252 -8.72 4.03 20.61
N LEU A 253 -8.71 5.21 21.22
CA LEU A 253 -7.61 6.17 21.14
C LEU A 253 -7.11 6.58 22.52
N GLY A 254 -6.02 7.35 22.55
CA GLY A 254 -5.41 7.87 23.76
C GLY A 254 -6.29 8.88 24.47
N LYS A 255 -6.41 8.74 25.79
CA LYS A 255 -7.08 9.73 26.66
C LYS A 255 -6.50 11.12 26.47
N ASN A 256 -7.32 12.16 26.58
CA ASN A 256 -6.92 13.57 26.46
C ASN A 256 -6.10 13.83 25.18
N ASP A 257 -6.55 13.26 24.06
CA ASP A 257 -5.93 13.40 22.75
C ASP A 257 -4.46 12.91 22.63
N LYS A 258 -4.06 11.96 23.48
CA LYS A 258 -2.68 11.45 23.54
C LYS A 258 -2.26 10.54 22.38
N THR A 259 -3.10 10.29 21.39
CA THR A 259 -2.69 9.61 20.15
C THR A 259 -2.08 10.65 19.20
N PRO A 260 -0.75 10.64 18.97
CA PRO A 260 -0.09 11.70 18.23
C PRO A 260 -0.41 11.61 16.75
N THR A 261 -0.69 12.77 16.16
CA THR A 261 -0.90 12.91 14.72
C THR A 261 0.40 12.79 13.92
N GLY A 262 0.27 12.50 12.63
CA GLY A 262 1.40 12.33 11.72
C GLY A 262 1.50 10.91 11.16
N THR A 263 2.56 10.68 10.38
CA THR A 263 2.81 9.40 9.73
C THR A 263 3.75 8.55 10.58
N TRP A 264 3.37 7.29 10.74
CA TRP A 264 4.12 6.26 11.43
C TRP A 264 4.54 5.17 10.45
N LEU A 265 5.73 4.62 10.63
CA LEU A 265 6.16 3.36 10.01
C LEU A 265 5.76 2.21 10.91
N VAL A 266 5.23 1.13 10.33
CA VAL A 266 5.14 -0.17 11.00
C VAL A 266 6.55 -0.72 11.13
N GLU A 267 7.11 -0.66 12.34
CA GLU A 267 8.49 -1.09 12.59
C GLU A 267 8.57 -2.61 12.78
N ASP A 268 7.60 -3.19 13.47
CA ASP A 268 7.61 -4.60 13.86
C ASP A 268 6.18 -5.08 14.15
N CYS A 269 5.92 -6.36 13.88
CA CYS A 269 4.63 -7.01 14.07
C CYS A 269 4.83 -8.29 14.88
N VAL A 270 4.28 -8.36 16.09
CA VAL A 270 4.43 -9.50 17.01
C VAL A 270 3.08 -10.11 17.35
N LYS A 271 2.92 -11.41 17.11
CA LYS A 271 1.79 -12.19 17.60
C LYS A 271 2.02 -12.65 19.03
N ASN A 272 0.97 -12.60 19.86
CA ASN A 272 0.98 -12.99 21.27
C ASN A 272 2.20 -12.42 22.03
N PRO A 273 2.42 -11.10 22.03
CA PRO A 273 3.57 -10.50 22.70
C PRO A 273 3.42 -10.60 24.21
N ALA A 274 4.50 -10.95 24.92
CA ALA A 274 4.55 -10.70 26.35
C ALA A 274 4.43 -9.19 26.60
N TYR A 275 3.66 -8.80 27.63
CA TYR A 275 3.42 -7.39 27.94
C TYR A 275 3.68 -7.14 29.42
N THR A 276 4.46 -6.11 29.74
CA THR A 276 4.65 -5.64 31.11
C THR A 276 3.92 -4.32 31.26
N ASP A 277 2.96 -4.25 32.18
CA ASP A 277 2.25 -3.00 32.46
C ASP A 277 3.22 -1.98 33.08
N PRO A 278 3.45 -0.82 32.46
CA PRO A 278 4.38 0.16 32.98
C PRO A 278 3.93 0.81 34.29
N ASP A 279 2.64 0.75 34.65
CA ASP A 279 2.15 1.37 35.90
C ASP A 279 2.26 0.40 37.09
N THR A 280 1.97 -0.89 36.87
CA THR A 280 1.92 -1.90 37.95
C THR A 280 3.13 -2.82 37.97
N GLY A 281 3.90 -2.90 36.89
CA GLY A 281 4.98 -3.86 36.70
C GLY A 281 4.50 -5.30 36.47
N LYS A 282 3.19 -5.56 36.41
CA LYS A 282 2.65 -6.92 36.17
C LYS A 282 3.05 -7.39 34.76
N LEU A 283 3.68 -8.56 34.69
CA LEU A 283 3.98 -9.26 33.45
C LEU A 283 2.79 -10.14 33.06
N TYR A 284 2.33 -9.97 31.84
CA TYR A 284 1.37 -10.83 31.15
C TYR A 284 2.12 -11.65 30.11
N ALA A 285 1.94 -12.97 30.13
CA ALA A 285 2.50 -13.83 29.12
C ALA A 285 1.81 -13.60 27.75
N GLY A 286 2.44 -14.03 26.66
CA GLY A 286 2.00 -13.72 25.30
C GLY A 286 0.56 -14.15 24.96
N ALA A 287 0.23 -15.41 25.28
CA ALA A 287 -1.08 -16.00 25.03
C ALA A 287 -2.02 -15.93 26.24
N ASP A 288 -1.68 -15.10 27.24
CA ASP A 288 -2.52 -14.89 28.41
C ASP A 288 -3.84 -14.21 28.00
N PRO A 289 -5.02 -14.78 28.31
CA PRO A 289 -6.32 -14.16 28.01
C PRO A 289 -6.51 -12.77 28.63
N GLU A 290 -5.82 -12.48 29.74
CA GLU A 290 -5.81 -11.17 30.42
C GLU A 290 -4.80 -10.19 29.83
N ASN A 291 -4.01 -10.60 28.83
CA ASN A 291 -3.04 -9.69 28.22
C ASN A 291 -3.76 -8.54 27.49
N PRO A 292 -3.52 -7.28 27.89
CA PRO A 292 -4.26 -6.13 27.36
C PRO A 292 -3.93 -5.80 25.90
N THR A 293 -2.89 -6.40 25.32
CA THR A 293 -2.57 -6.27 23.89
C THR A 293 -3.56 -7.02 22.98
N GLY A 294 -4.41 -7.89 23.54
CA GLY A 294 -5.44 -8.59 22.77
C GLY A 294 -4.92 -9.55 21.70
N GLY A 295 -3.69 -10.06 21.88
CA GLY A 295 -3.09 -11.12 21.07
C GLY A 295 -2.17 -10.67 19.93
N TYR A 296 -2.11 -9.37 19.63
CA TYR A 296 -1.27 -8.86 18.55
C TYR A 296 -0.75 -7.46 18.87
N TRP A 297 0.48 -7.17 18.47
CA TRP A 297 1.11 -5.86 18.62
C TRP A 297 1.81 -5.44 17.33
N VAL A 298 1.44 -4.26 16.85
CA VAL A 298 2.08 -3.58 15.72
C VAL A 298 2.83 -2.38 16.28
N ARG A 299 4.15 -2.46 16.32
CA ARG A 299 5.03 -1.40 16.80
C ARG A 299 5.10 -0.27 15.78
N LEU A 300 4.97 0.96 16.25
CA LEU A 300 5.02 2.15 15.39
C LEU A 300 6.25 3.01 15.69
N LYS A 301 6.87 3.50 14.61
CA LYS A 301 7.95 4.50 14.65
C LYS A 301 7.51 5.77 13.93
N GLY A 302 7.53 6.91 14.63
CA GLY A 302 7.09 8.17 14.05
C GLY A 302 8.03 8.71 12.97
N LEU A 303 7.47 9.18 11.87
CA LEU A 303 8.19 9.76 10.73
C LEU A 303 7.92 11.26 10.55
N THR A 304 6.69 11.72 10.83
CA THR A 304 6.28 13.12 10.61
C THR A 304 5.35 13.62 11.72
N GLY A 305 5.15 14.93 11.82
CA GLY A 305 4.22 15.54 12.77
C GLY A 305 4.57 15.28 14.24
N GLU A 306 3.55 15.13 15.07
CA GLU A 306 3.69 14.87 16.52
C GLU A 306 4.27 13.47 16.82
N ALA A 307 4.26 12.58 15.83
CA ALA A 307 4.82 11.24 15.95
C ALA A 307 6.35 11.24 16.08
N VAL A 308 7.05 12.24 15.54
CA VAL A 308 8.52 12.28 15.55
C VAL A 308 9.05 12.28 16.98
N GLY A 309 10.02 11.40 17.26
CA GLY A 309 10.63 11.25 18.58
C GLY A 309 9.75 10.55 19.62
N LYS A 310 8.53 10.13 19.28
CA LYS A 310 7.67 9.33 20.16
C LYS A 310 8.08 7.86 20.11
N SER A 311 8.03 7.21 21.27
CA SER A 311 8.30 5.78 21.43
C SER A 311 7.24 5.13 22.31
N GLY A 312 7.12 3.80 22.24
CA GLY A 312 6.12 3.04 23.00
C GLY A 312 4.70 3.11 22.44
N PHE A 313 4.53 3.58 21.19
CA PHE A 313 3.25 3.61 20.50
C PHE A 313 3.09 2.38 19.59
N GLY A 314 1.85 1.92 19.46
CA GLY A 314 1.49 0.78 18.65
C GLY A 314 0.01 0.71 18.32
N ILE A 315 -0.33 -0.24 17.46
CA ILE A 315 -1.70 -0.71 17.22
C ILE A 315 -1.82 -2.09 17.84
N HIS A 316 -2.86 -2.32 18.65
CA HIS A 316 -3.06 -3.60 19.32
C HIS A 316 -4.55 -3.89 19.54
N GLY A 317 -4.86 -5.15 19.86
CA GLY A 317 -6.19 -5.57 20.27
C GLY A 317 -6.53 -5.06 21.67
N THR A 318 -7.73 -5.34 22.17
CA THR A 318 -8.09 -5.01 23.56
C THR A 318 -8.90 -6.12 24.21
N ILE A 319 -8.77 -6.25 25.53
CA ILE A 319 -9.66 -7.07 26.37
C ILE A 319 -10.85 -6.26 26.90
N GLU A 320 -10.83 -4.94 26.71
CA GLU A 320 -11.87 -3.97 27.08
C GLU A 320 -12.59 -3.51 25.80
N PRO A 321 -13.51 -4.30 25.21
CA PRO A 321 -14.18 -3.95 23.96
C PRO A 321 -14.93 -2.62 24.02
N GLU A 322 -15.42 -2.24 25.20
CA GLU A 322 -16.08 -0.97 25.47
C GLU A 322 -15.16 0.25 25.38
N SER A 323 -13.83 0.05 25.26
CA SER A 323 -12.86 1.13 25.01
C SER A 323 -12.78 1.56 23.54
N ILE A 324 -13.34 0.77 22.62
CA ILE A 324 -13.43 1.12 21.21
C ILE A 324 -14.47 2.24 21.00
N GLY A 325 -14.15 3.22 20.15
CA GLY A 325 -14.95 4.43 19.99
C GLY A 325 -14.75 5.47 21.10
N LYS A 326 -13.73 5.30 21.96
CA LYS A 326 -13.45 6.19 23.10
C LYS A 326 -11.96 6.52 23.23
N MET A 327 -11.69 7.61 23.93
CA MET A 327 -10.33 8.03 24.30
C MET A 327 -9.95 7.47 25.69
N MET A 328 -9.58 6.20 25.75
CA MET A 328 -9.29 5.49 27.02
C MET A 328 -7.86 4.94 27.12
N SER A 329 -7.12 4.85 26.01
CA SER A 329 -5.79 4.26 26.01
C SER A 329 -4.73 5.24 26.56
N LYS A 330 -3.50 4.75 26.76
CA LYS A 330 -2.34 5.59 27.10
C LYS A 330 -1.77 6.38 25.91
N GLY A 331 -2.29 6.16 24.70
CA GLY A 331 -1.83 6.79 23.46
C GLY A 331 -1.88 5.88 22.24
N CYS A 332 -1.86 4.55 22.44
CA CYS A 332 -1.95 3.55 21.39
C CYS A 332 -3.33 3.49 20.72
N VAL A 333 -3.36 2.99 19.48
CA VAL A 333 -4.60 2.70 18.76
C VAL A 333 -5.06 1.29 19.15
N ARG A 334 -6.26 1.19 19.73
CA ARG A 334 -6.88 -0.08 20.14
C ARG A 334 -7.87 -0.54 19.07
N LEU A 335 -7.91 -1.85 18.82
CA LEU A 335 -8.87 -2.52 17.95
C LEU A 335 -9.57 -3.64 18.71
N HIS A 336 -10.73 -4.09 18.24
CA HIS A 336 -11.30 -5.35 18.73
C HIS A 336 -10.38 -6.53 18.42
N LYS A 337 -10.45 -7.61 19.22
CA LYS A 337 -9.60 -8.81 19.03
C LYS A 337 -9.71 -9.41 17.62
N LYS A 338 -10.91 -9.42 17.05
CA LYS A 338 -11.13 -9.90 15.68
C LYS A 338 -10.43 -8.99 14.68
N ASP A 339 -10.65 -7.68 14.80
CA ASP A 339 -10.17 -6.68 13.85
C ASP A 339 -8.64 -6.60 13.83
N ILE A 340 -7.98 -6.62 14.99
CA ILE A 340 -6.52 -6.61 15.03
C ILE A 340 -5.91 -7.85 14.36
N ALA A 341 -6.55 -9.01 14.43
CA ALA A 341 -6.05 -10.21 13.77
C ALA A 341 -6.06 -10.03 12.24
N GLU A 342 -7.11 -9.40 11.70
CA GLU A 342 -7.17 -9.09 10.27
C GLU A 342 -6.15 -8.03 9.85
N VAL A 343 -6.03 -6.96 10.64
CA VAL A 343 -5.08 -5.86 10.39
C VAL A 343 -3.64 -6.38 10.45
N PHE A 344 -3.34 -7.26 11.40
CA PHE A 344 -2.03 -7.89 11.53
C PHE A 344 -1.65 -8.71 10.30
N ASP A 345 -2.60 -9.43 9.70
CA ASP A 345 -2.36 -10.18 8.48
C ASP A 345 -2.10 -9.28 7.26
N MET A 346 -2.45 -7.99 7.32
CA MET A 346 -2.35 -7.01 6.23
C MET A 346 -1.10 -6.14 6.28
N LEU A 347 -0.59 -5.81 7.47
CA LEU A 347 0.49 -4.83 7.64
C LEU A 347 1.89 -5.49 7.58
N GLU A 348 2.75 -4.96 6.71
CA GLU A 348 4.12 -5.43 6.48
C GLU A 348 5.13 -4.56 7.25
N SER A 349 5.95 -5.19 8.09
CA SER A 349 7.02 -4.51 8.82
C SER A 349 8.05 -3.88 7.88
N GLY A 350 8.43 -2.64 8.17
CA GLY A 350 9.38 -1.87 7.35
C GLY A 350 8.80 -1.28 6.06
N ALA A 351 7.56 -1.62 5.68
CA ALA A 351 6.93 -1.14 4.44
C ALA A 351 5.63 -0.37 4.68
N SER A 352 4.73 -0.90 5.52
CA SER A 352 3.43 -0.29 5.81
C SER A 352 3.56 1.01 6.60
N LYS A 353 2.72 1.99 6.23
CA LYS A 353 2.62 3.29 6.91
C LYS A 353 1.22 3.52 7.47
N ILE A 354 1.16 4.16 8.63
CA ILE A 354 -0.08 4.54 9.32
C ILE A 354 -0.10 6.05 9.46
N THR A 355 -1.07 6.73 8.84
CA THR A 355 -1.24 8.18 8.99
C THR A 355 -2.35 8.46 9.98
N VAL A 356 -2.02 9.17 11.06
CA VAL A 356 -3.00 9.61 12.07
C VAL A 356 -3.38 11.06 11.78
N LEU A 357 -4.64 11.25 11.45
CA LEU A 357 -5.28 12.56 11.23
C LEU A 357 -6.08 12.98 12.47
N PRO A 358 -6.27 14.30 12.69
CA PRO A 358 -7.07 14.85 13.78
C PRO A 358 -8.50 14.29 13.90
#